data_AF-A0A955ZPU8-F1
#
_entry.id   AF-A0A955ZPU8-F1
#
_cell.length_a   1.000
_cell.length_b   1.000
_cell.length_c   1.000
_cell.angle_alpha   90.00
_cell.angle_beta   90.00
_cell.angle_gamma   90.00
#
_symmetry.space_group_name_H-M   'P 1'
#
loop_
_entity.id
_entity.type
_entity.pdbx_description
1 polymer ?
#
loop_
_entity_poly.entity_id
_entity_poly.type
_entity_poly.pdbx_seq_one_letter_code
_entity_poly.pdbx_strand_id
1 'polypeptide(L)'
;MMIWISFLVTLFTFPGFVTRTVAIRFACDLLGVSVYEARYFKGYIHHESIDVPFKVVFLYFSPLLVNTFLCVMFFFPVALEFLLDNDWTWENSNIQFLLTWMGISVGVHALPYRLEIEECLGDIPMEYRNDWWYWFLDFVSIIFIAIDFLRKFGVDFFYAVGSGMAIPYLITKAFITF
;
A
#
# COMPACT_ATOMS: atom_id res chain seq x y z
N MET A 1 -19.76 -14.02 -8.73
CA MET A 1 -19.09 -13.27 -9.82
C MET A 1 -17.94 -12.39 -9.30
N MET A 2 -18.08 -11.72 -8.15
CA MET A 2 -17.05 -10.83 -7.57
C MET A 2 -15.74 -11.52 -7.15
N ILE A 3 -15.80 -12.78 -6.65
CA ILE A 3 -14.63 -13.53 -6.18
C ILE A 3 -13.62 -13.82 -7.31
N TRP A 4 -14.11 -14.11 -8.51
CA TRP A 4 -13.25 -14.42 -9.67
C TRP A 4 -12.47 -13.20 -10.15
N ILE A 5 -13.08 -12.01 -10.11
CA ILE A 5 -12.43 -10.75 -10.51
C ILE A 5 -11.31 -10.42 -9.53
N SER A 6 -11.56 -10.51 -8.22
CA SER A 6 -10.53 -10.28 -7.19
C SER A 6 -9.38 -11.28 -7.30
N PHE A 7 -9.68 -12.55 -7.63
CA PHE A 7 -8.65 -13.57 -7.86
C PHE A 7 -7.77 -13.25 -9.07
N LEU A 8 -8.37 -12.86 -10.19
CA LEU A 8 -7.63 -12.50 -11.40
C LEU A 8 -6.75 -11.27 -11.21
N VAL A 9 -7.27 -10.24 -10.52
CA VAL A 9 -6.48 -9.05 -10.16
C VAL A 9 -5.29 -9.49 -9.32
N THR A 10 -5.52 -10.21 -8.21
CA THR A 10 -4.46 -10.68 -7.31
C THR A 10 -3.42 -11.56 -8.03
N LEU A 11 -3.84 -12.39 -8.98
CA LEU A 11 -2.93 -13.22 -9.76
C LEU A 11 -2.05 -12.37 -10.68
N PHE A 12 -2.61 -11.33 -11.31
CA PHE A 12 -1.88 -10.45 -12.22
C PHE A 12 -1.03 -9.41 -11.47
N THR A 13 -1.44 -9.02 -10.26
CA THR A 13 -0.75 -8.08 -9.37
C THR A 13 -0.09 -8.77 -8.17
N PHE A 14 0.22 -10.07 -8.31
CA PHE A 14 0.76 -10.89 -7.22
C PHE A 14 2.03 -10.31 -6.57
N PRO A 15 2.94 -9.59 -7.27
CA PRO A 15 4.09 -9.01 -6.60
C PRO A 15 3.67 -8.03 -5.51
N GLY A 16 2.63 -7.21 -5.78
CA GLY A 16 2.10 -6.26 -4.81
C GLY A 16 1.35 -6.92 -3.66
N PHE A 17 0.64 -8.01 -3.93
CA PHE A 17 0.02 -8.81 -2.88
C PHE A 17 1.07 -9.37 -1.91
N VAL A 18 2.19 -9.85 -2.44
CA VAL A 18 3.33 -10.33 -1.65
C VAL A 18 4.01 -9.17 -0.90
N THR A 19 4.27 -8.04 -1.56
CA THR A 19 4.94 -6.89 -0.90
C THR A 19 4.12 -6.33 0.24
N ARG A 20 2.79 -6.43 0.19
CA ARG A 20 1.91 -6.07 1.30
C ARG A 20 2.26 -6.85 2.57
N THR A 21 2.39 -8.17 2.46
CA THR A 21 2.78 -9.02 3.59
C THR A 21 4.23 -8.74 4.03
N VAL A 22 5.12 -8.46 3.07
CA VAL A 22 6.49 -8.04 3.37
C VAL A 22 6.51 -6.72 4.16
N ALA A 23 5.64 -5.76 3.85
CA ALA A 23 5.56 -4.48 4.56
C ALA A 23 5.17 -4.66 6.02
N ILE A 24 4.17 -5.50 6.30
CA ILE A 24 3.76 -5.83 7.67
C ILE A 24 4.91 -6.53 8.40
N ARG A 25 5.57 -7.50 7.78
CA ARG A 25 6.73 -8.18 8.38
C ARG A 25 7.86 -7.19 8.69
N PHE A 26 8.18 -6.31 7.75
CA PHE A 26 9.18 -5.27 7.91
C PHE A 26 8.83 -4.33 9.07
N ALA A 27 7.56 -3.95 9.20
CA ALA A 27 7.08 -3.16 10.33
C ALA A 27 7.16 -3.92 11.67
N CYS A 28 6.87 -5.23 11.71
CA CYS A 28 7.12 -6.04 12.91
C CYS A 28 8.60 -6.00 13.32
N ASP A 29 9.52 -6.22 12.36
CA ASP A 29 10.95 -6.22 12.62
C ASP A 29 11.42 -4.82 13.11
N LEU A 30 10.88 -3.74 12.55
CA LEU A 30 11.18 -2.36 12.99
C LEU A 30 10.64 -2.03 14.39
N LEU A 31 9.48 -2.56 14.73
CA LEU A 31 8.80 -2.32 16.02
C LEU A 31 9.26 -3.26 17.14
N GLY A 32 10.10 -4.24 16.81
CA GLY A 32 10.55 -5.30 17.72
C GLY A 32 9.42 -6.26 18.11
N VAL A 33 8.45 -6.49 17.22
CA VAL A 33 7.32 -7.41 17.45
C VAL A 33 7.68 -8.79 16.92
N SER A 34 7.58 -9.82 17.76
CA SER A 34 7.92 -11.19 17.36
C SER A 34 6.92 -11.72 16.33
N VAL A 35 7.42 -12.36 15.28
CA VAL A 35 6.58 -12.99 14.24
C VAL A 35 6.71 -14.50 14.34
N TYR A 36 5.59 -15.17 14.64
CA TYR A 36 5.49 -16.62 14.79
C TYR A 36 5.38 -17.32 13.44
N GLU A 37 4.59 -16.77 12.52
CA GLU A 37 4.39 -17.36 11.19
C GLU A 37 4.18 -16.26 10.14
N ALA A 38 4.78 -16.40 8.96
CA ALA A 38 4.55 -15.52 7.82
C ALA A 38 4.33 -16.35 6.55
N ARG A 39 3.16 -16.18 5.92
CA ARG A 39 2.78 -16.84 4.67
C ARG A 39 2.51 -15.79 3.59
N TYR A 40 3.59 -15.36 2.93
CA TYR A 40 3.57 -14.28 1.92
C TYR A 40 2.54 -14.49 0.80
N PHE A 41 2.49 -15.68 0.19
CA PHE A 41 1.55 -15.97 -0.90
C PHE A 41 0.10 -16.22 -0.43
N LYS A 42 -0.15 -16.23 0.88
CA LYS A 42 -1.51 -16.30 1.44
C LYS A 42 -1.96 -14.98 2.06
N GLY A 43 -1.09 -13.96 2.11
CA GLY A 43 -1.43 -12.68 2.71
C GLY A 43 -1.58 -12.73 4.23
N TYR A 44 -0.88 -13.66 4.91
CA TYR A 44 -1.11 -13.94 6.34
C TYR A 44 0.17 -13.83 7.16
N ILE A 45 0.12 -13.09 8.27
CA ILE A 45 1.18 -13.02 9.29
C ILE A 45 0.55 -13.24 10.66
N HIS A 46 1.16 -14.11 11.45
CA HIS A 46 0.85 -14.28 12.87
C HIS A 46 1.98 -13.68 13.69
N HIS A 47 1.66 -12.65 14.47
CA HIS A 47 2.60 -11.91 15.31
C HIS A 47 2.15 -11.89 16.77
N GLU A 48 3.06 -11.47 17.63
CA GLU A 48 2.82 -11.20 19.06
C GLU A 48 1.78 -10.10 19.27
N SER A 49 1.09 -10.13 20.41
CA SER A 49 0.18 -9.05 20.82
C SER A 49 0.95 -7.76 21.05
N ILE A 50 0.34 -6.63 20.73
CA ILE A 50 1.01 -5.32 20.78
C ILE A 50 0.30 -4.43 21.80
N ASP A 51 0.99 -4.10 22.88
CA ASP A 51 0.40 -3.34 23.99
C ASP A 51 0.42 -1.82 23.77
N VAL A 52 1.09 -1.35 22.72
CA VAL A 52 1.24 0.07 22.41
C VAL A 52 0.37 0.42 21.19
N PRO A 53 -0.68 1.25 21.32
CA PRO A 53 -1.59 1.52 20.22
C PRO A 53 -0.93 2.11 18.97
N PHE A 54 0.07 2.98 19.15
CA PHE A 54 0.82 3.54 18.03
C PHE A 54 1.52 2.44 17.21
N LYS A 55 2.03 1.40 17.87
CA LYS A 55 2.65 0.26 17.19
C LYS A 55 1.61 -0.54 16.40
N VAL A 56 0.41 -0.73 16.95
CA VAL A 56 -0.72 -1.38 16.25
C VAL A 56 -1.05 -0.60 14.98
N VAL A 57 -1.33 0.69 15.10
CA VAL A 57 -1.67 1.55 13.95
C VAL A 57 -0.55 1.55 12.91
N PHE A 58 0.71 1.74 13.33
CA PHE A 58 1.84 1.72 12.41
C PHE A 58 1.97 0.39 11.66
N LEU A 59 1.75 -0.73 12.35
CA LEU A 59 1.82 -2.06 11.74
C LEU A 59 0.77 -2.22 10.64
N TYR A 60 -0.50 -1.95 10.93
CA TYR A 60 -1.60 -2.12 9.97
C TYR A 60 -1.56 -1.10 8.82
N PHE A 61 -1.03 0.09 9.06
CA PHE A 61 -0.82 1.11 8.01
C PHE A 61 0.53 1.00 7.28
N SER A 62 1.39 0.05 7.67
CA SER A 62 2.69 -0.13 7.02
C SER A 62 2.61 -0.43 5.52
N PRO A 63 1.63 -1.22 5.00
CA PRO A 63 1.53 -1.42 3.55
C PRO A 63 1.20 -0.14 2.80
N LEU A 64 0.40 0.77 3.39
CA LEU A 64 0.10 2.05 2.77
C LEU A 64 1.37 2.87 2.56
N LEU A 65 2.30 2.84 3.51
CA LEU A 65 3.56 3.59 3.39
C LEU A 65 4.53 2.89 2.44
N VAL A 66 4.80 1.61 2.67
CA VAL A 66 5.83 0.85 1.94
C VAL A 66 5.42 0.64 0.48
N ASN A 67 4.20 0.20 0.22
CA ASN A 67 3.76 -0.06 -1.15
C ASN A 67 3.58 1.25 -1.94
N THR A 68 3.11 2.34 -1.32
CA THR A 68 3.06 3.63 -2.02
C THR A 68 4.44 4.16 -2.34
N PHE A 69 5.40 4.04 -1.41
CA PHE A 69 6.79 4.41 -1.68
C PHE A 69 7.38 3.59 -2.85
N LEU A 70 7.23 2.27 -2.82
CA LEU A 70 7.69 1.40 -3.91
C LEU A 70 6.98 1.69 -5.23
N CYS A 71 5.67 1.94 -5.21
CA CYS A 71 4.88 2.37 -6.37
C CYS A 71 5.50 3.62 -7.00
N VAL A 72 5.75 4.66 -6.19
CA VAL A 72 6.41 5.89 -6.63
C VAL A 72 7.79 5.62 -7.20
N MET A 73 8.61 4.78 -6.56
CA MET A 73 9.94 4.43 -7.05
C MET A 73 9.89 3.73 -8.42
N PHE A 74 8.96 2.80 -8.62
CA PHE A 74 8.81 2.09 -9.89
C PHE A 74 8.27 2.99 -11.01
N PHE A 75 7.36 3.92 -10.69
CA PHE A 75 6.86 4.89 -11.66
C PHE A 75 7.85 6.04 -11.94
N PHE A 76 8.82 6.29 -11.07
CA PHE A 76 9.71 7.46 -11.18
C PHE A 76 10.41 7.57 -12.55
N PRO A 77 11.02 6.51 -13.13
CA PRO A 77 11.66 6.60 -14.44
C PRO A 77 10.66 6.90 -15.56
N VAL A 78 9.47 6.31 -15.49
CA VAL A 78 8.40 6.50 -16.47
C VAL A 78 7.87 7.93 -16.44
N ALA A 79 7.67 8.48 -15.24
CA ALA A 79 7.24 9.85 -15.06
C ALA A 79 8.31 10.86 -15.52
N LEU A 80 9.60 10.55 -15.31
CA LEU A 80 10.71 11.40 -15.75
C LEU A 80 10.79 11.49 -17.28
N GLU A 81 10.63 10.38 -17.98
CA GLU A 81 10.64 10.40 -19.45
C GLU A 81 9.47 11.20 -20.03
N PHE A 82 8.28 11.05 -19.45
CA PHE A 82 7.12 11.85 -19.84
C PHE A 82 7.33 13.35 -19.62
N LEU A 83 8.12 13.73 -18.59
CA LEU A 83 8.43 15.12 -18.28
C LEU A 83 9.52 15.73 -19.18
N LEU A 84 10.49 14.90 -19.59
CA LEU A 84 11.63 15.35 -20.38
C LEU A 84 11.36 15.32 -21.89
N ASP A 85 10.14 14.94 -22.31
CA ASP A 85 9.72 14.83 -23.71
C ASP A 85 10.68 13.95 -24.54
N ASN A 86 11.23 12.92 -23.90
CA ASN A 86 12.15 11.98 -24.54
C ASN A 86 11.35 10.99 -25.39
N ASP A 87 11.81 10.77 -26.63
CA ASP A 87 11.19 9.79 -27.53
C ASP A 87 11.19 8.38 -26.92
N TRP A 88 10.01 7.77 -26.87
CA TRP A 88 9.83 6.36 -26.46
C TRP A 88 10.58 5.44 -27.43
N THR A 89 11.75 4.95 -27.03
CA THR A 89 12.50 3.95 -27.80
C THR A 89 12.03 2.53 -27.46
N TRP A 90 12.05 1.64 -28.46
CA TRP A 90 11.61 0.24 -28.32
C TRP A 90 12.43 -0.57 -27.28
N GLU A 91 13.72 -0.26 -27.09
CA GLU A 91 14.54 -0.91 -26.06
C GLU A 91 14.18 -0.45 -24.64
N ASN A 92 13.83 0.83 -24.46
CA ASN A 92 13.35 1.35 -23.17
C ASN A 92 11.93 0.85 -22.85
N SER A 93 11.12 0.55 -23.87
CA SER A 93 9.73 0.12 -23.74
C SER A 93 9.53 -1.12 -22.85
N ASN A 94 10.39 -2.14 -22.95
CA ASN A 94 10.21 -3.38 -22.17
C ASN A 94 10.46 -3.17 -20.68
N ILE A 95 11.53 -2.44 -20.33
CA ILE A 95 11.88 -2.15 -18.93
C ILE A 95 10.83 -1.21 -18.33
N GLN A 96 10.40 -0.17 -19.07
CA GLN A 96 9.34 0.72 -18.62
C GLN A 96 8.01 -0.02 -18.42
N PHE A 97 7.68 -0.95 -19.31
CA PHE A 97 6.48 -1.77 -19.15
C PHE A 97 6.57 -2.62 -17.88
N LEU A 98 7.71 -3.26 -17.63
CA LEU A 98 7.95 -4.04 -16.41
C LEU A 98 7.86 -3.15 -15.16
N LEU A 99 8.49 -1.98 -15.17
CA LEU A 99 8.46 -1.02 -14.05
C LEU A 99 7.05 -0.49 -13.81
N THR A 100 6.32 -0.14 -14.86
CA THR A 100 4.92 0.30 -14.78
C THR A 100 4.05 -0.81 -14.21
N TRP A 101 4.20 -2.04 -14.70
CA TRP A 101 3.48 -3.20 -14.18
C TRP A 101 3.81 -3.48 -12.72
N MET A 102 5.08 -3.38 -12.31
CA MET A 102 5.51 -3.51 -10.91
C MET A 102 4.91 -2.39 -10.04
N GLY A 103 4.96 -1.15 -10.50
CA GLY A 103 4.40 0.02 -9.82
C GLY A 103 2.89 -0.14 -9.62
N ILE A 104 2.15 -0.49 -10.67
CA ILE A 104 0.70 -0.75 -10.59
C ILE A 104 0.44 -1.92 -9.63
N SER A 105 1.17 -3.02 -9.77
CA SER A 105 0.98 -4.22 -8.94
C SER A 105 1.11 -3.87 -7.47
N VAL A 106 2.17 -3.17 -7.09
CA VAL A 106 2.42 -2.77 -5.70
C VAL A 106 1.42 -1.72 -5.22
N GLY A 107 1.15 -0.68 -6.02
CA GLY A 107 0.25 0.41 -5.66
C GLY A 107 -1.20 -0.01 -5.45
N VAL A 108 -1.71 -0.96 -6.25
CA VAL A 108 -3.08 -1.49 -6.10
C VAL A 108 -3.27 -2.18 -4.74
N HIS A 109 -2.18 -2.73 -4.18
CA HIS A 109 -2.16 -3.35 -2.87
C HIS A 109 -1.61 -2.43 -1.78
N ALA A 110 -1.66 -1.10 -1.92
CA ALA A 110 -1.22 -0.17 -0.88
C ALA A 110 -2.30 0.14 0.16
N LEU A 111 -3.54 0.40 -0.28
CA LEU A 111 -4.63 0.82 0.62
C LEU A 111 -5.06 -0.32 1.56
N PRO A 112 -5.34 -0.03 2.86
CA PRO A 112 -5.78 -1.02 3.84
C PRO A 112 -7.10 -1.69 3.44
N TYR A 113 -7.27 -2.97 3.77
CA TYR A 113 -8.53 -3.70 3.57
C TYR A 113 -9.43 -3.52 4.78
N ARG A 114 -10.75 -3.67 4.58
CA ARG A 114 -11.71 -3.62 5.68
C ARG A 114 -11.35 -4.57 6.83
N LEU A 115 -10.93 -5.80 6.52
CA LEU A 115 -10.55 -6.79 7.53
C LEU A 115 -9.39 -6.31 8.41
N GLU A 116 -8.35 -5.74 7.80
CA GLU A 116 -7.18 -5.22 8.52
C GLU A 116 -7.52 -4.01 9.38
N ILE A 117 -8.48 -3.18 8.96
CA ILE A 117 -8.96 -2.03 9.76
C ILE A 117 -9.72 -2.53 10.99
N GLU A 118 -10.58 -3.54 10.82
CA GLU A 118 -11.32 -4.17 11.92
C GLU A 118 -10.35 -4.87 12.90
N GLU A 119 -9.33 -5.56 12.38
CA GLU A 119 -8.25 -6.16 13.17
C GLU A 119 -7.42 -5.09 13.90
N CYS A 120 -7.07 -3.99 13.24
CA CYS A 120 -6.36 -2.87 13.84
C CYS A 120 -7.11 -2.28 15.05
N LEU A 121 -8.41 -2.01 14.91
CA LEU A 121 -9.23 -1.52 16.02
C LEU A 121 -9.41 -2.58 17.11
N GLY A 122 -9.47 -3.86 16.73
CA GLY A 122 -9.54 -5.01 17.62
C GLY A 122 -8.30 -5.17 18.49
N ASP A 123 -7.12 -4.95 17.92
CA ASP A 123 -5.82 -5.12 18.57
C ASP A 123 -5.44 -3.94 19.50
N ILE A 124 -6.15 -2.80 19.41
CA ILE A 124 -5.95 -1.70 20.35
C ILE A 124 -6.41 -2.13 21.76
N PRO A 125 -5.55 -2.03 22.79
CA PRO A 125 -5.91 -2.40 24.16
C PRO A 125 -7.12 -1.62 24.69
N MET A 126 -7.98 -2.28 25.45
CA MET A 126 -9.27 -1.73 25.90
C MET A 126 -9.12 -0.44 26.73
N GLU A 127 -8.02 -0.29 27.47
CA GLU A 127 -7.74 0.89 28.29
C GLU A 127 -7.65 2.19 27.48
N TYR A 128 -7.30 2.08 26.19
CA TYR A 128 -7.10 3.19 25.27
C TYR A 128 -8.34 3.56 24.43
N ARG A 129 -9.39 2.74 24.46
CA ARG A 129 -10.56 2.91 23.57
C ARG A 129 -11.48 4.09 23.95
N ASN A 130 -11.27 4.69 25.12
CA ASN A 130 -12.04 5.86 25.56
C ASN A 130 -11.29 7.19 25.33
N ASP A 131 -10.05 7.16 24.85
CA ASP A 131 -9.28 8.35 24.59
C ASP A 131 -9.74 9.08 23.32
N TRP A 132 -9.54 10.40 23.27
CA TRP A 132 -9.91 11.22 22.11
C TRP A 132 -9.23 10.78 20.80
N TRP A 133 -8.00 10.24 20.88
CA TRP A 133 -7.27 9.78 19.70
C TRP A 133 -7.85 8.49 19.14
N TYR A 134 -8.47 7.64 19.97
CA TYR A 134 -9.18 6.45 19.50
C TYR A 134 -10.41 6.85 18.68
N TRP A 135 -11.18 7.84 19.12
CA TRP A 135 -12.29 8.39 18.33
C TRP A 135 -11.83 8.96 16.99
N PHE A 136 -10.68 9.63 16.97
CA PHE A 136 -10.07 10.09 15.72
C PHE A 136 -9.70 8.92 14.79
N LEU A 137 -9.09 7.87 15.33
CA LEU A 137 -8.76 6.67 14.55
C LEU A 137 -10.00 5.92 14.05
N ASP A 138 -11.04 5.81 14.87
CA ASP A 138 -12.30 5.18 14.48
C ASP A 138 -12.96 5.97 13.34
N PHE A 139 -12.96 7.30 13.43
CA PHE A 139 -13.41 8.17 12.33
C PHE A 139 -12.59 7.98 11.06
N VAL A 140 -11.25 7.93 11.15
CA VAL A 140 -10.37 7.67 10.00
C VAL A 140 -10.61 6.25 9.44
N SER A 141 -10.87 5.27 10.30
CA SER A 141 -11.16 3.89 9.91
C SER A 141 -12.43 3.81 9.07
N ILE A 142 -13.46 4.59 9.39
CA ILE A 142 -14.69 4.70 8.57
C ILE A 142 -14.36 5.18 7.14
N ILE A 143 -13.43 6.14 6.99
CA ILE A 143 -13.00 6.61 5.66
C ILE A 143 -12.36 5.48 4.87
N PHE A 144 -11.46 4.70 5.47
CA PHE A 144 -10.80 3.60 4.80
C PHE A 144 -11.75 2.42 4.48
N ILE A 145 -12.72 2.15 5.35
CA ILE A 145 -13.79 1.17 5.06
C ILE A 145 -14.62 1.64 3.85
N ALA A 146 -14.91 2.94 3.74
CA ALA A 146 -15.59 3.49 2.57
C ALA A 146 -14.73 3.40 1.30
N ILE A 147 -13.42 3.63 1.40
CA ILE A 147 -12.48 3.43 0.29
C ILE A 147 -12.46 1.97 -0.17
N ASP A 148 -12.43 1.01 0.78
CA ASP A 148 -12.47 -0.41 0.46
C ASP A 148 -13.78 -0.81 -0.23
N PHE A 149 -14.90 -0.20 0.14
CA PHE A 149 -16.15 -0.37 -0.61
C PHE A 149 -16.04 0.14 -2.05
N LEU A 150 -15.38 1.29 -2.25
CA LEU A 150 -15.15 1.88 -3.56
C LEU A 150 -14.09 1.12 -4.39
N ARG A 151 -13.33 0.22 -3.78
CA ARG A 151 -12.35 -0.66 -4.45
C ARG A 151 -12.96 -1.41 -5.64
N LYS A 152 -14.24 -1.77 -5.56
CA LYS A 152 -15.01 -2.42 -6.64
C LYS A 152 -15.06 -1.59 -7.92
N PHE A 153 -14.90 -0.27 -7.82
CA PHE A 153 -14.86 0.66 -8.94
C PHE A 153 -13.42 0.97 -9.41
N GLY A 154 -12.41 0.29 -8.87
CA GLY A 154 -11.01 0.45 -9.29
C GLY A 154 -10.29 1.62 -8.61
N VAL A 155 -10.76 2.08 -7.44
CA VAL A 155 -10.08 3.16 -6.69
C VAL A 155 -8.61 2.84 -6.41
N ASP A 156 -8.27 1.58 -6.12
CA ASP A 156 -6.87 1.16 -5.95
C ASP A 156 -6.01 1.42 -7.17
N PHE A 157 -6.55 1.18 -8.38
CA PHE A 157 -5.83 1.40 -9.62
C PHE A 157 -5.60 2.89 -9.86
N PHE A 158 -6.64 3.72 -9.64
CA PHE A 158 -6.50 5.16 -9.73
C PHE A 158 -5.56 5.72 -8.66
N TYR A 159 -5.57 5.16 -7.46
CA TYR A 159 -4.62 5.50 -6.40
C TYR A 159 -3.19 5.14 -6.82
N ALA A 160 -2.96 3.94 -7.36
CA ALA A 160 -1.65 3.48 -7.81
C ALA A 160 -1.08 4.38 -8.91
N VAL A 161 -1.83 4.59 -9.99
CA VAL A 161 -1.40 5.44 -11.11
C VAL A 161 -1.29 6.90 -10.68
N GLY A 162 -2.27 7.39 -9.91
CA GLY A 162 -2.31 8.77 -9.44
C GLY A 162 -1.14 9.11 -8.53
N SER A 163 -0.91 8.32 -7.48
CA SER A 163 0.24 8.52 -6.58
C SER A 163 1.57 8.26 -7.29
N GLY A 164 1.64 7.19 -8.09
CA GLY A 164 2.82 6.79 -8.86
C GLY A 164 3.27 7.85 -9.85
N MET A 165 2.36 8.57 -10.52
CA MET A 165 2.72 9.62 -11.49
C MET A 165 2.81 11.01 -10.84
N ALA A 166 1.87 11.37 -9.97
CA ALA A 166 1.79 12.72 -9.43
C ALA A 166 2.95 13.04 -8.49
N ILE A 167 3.37 12.08 -7.64
CA ILE A 167 4.46 12.33 -6.68
C ILE A 167 5.80 12.56 -7.41
N PRO A 168 6.27 11.68 -8.32
CA PRO A 168 7.46 11.98 -9.12
C PRO A 168 7.34 13.27 -9.91
N TYR A 169 6.16 13.57 -10.47
CA TYR A 169 5.94 14.82 -11.20
C TYR A 169 6.17 16.05 -10.31
N LEU A 170 5.59 16.07 -9.11
CA LEU A 170 5.74 17.16 -8.15
C LEU A 170 7.19 17.29 -7.66
N ILE A 171 7.86 16.16 -7.40
CA ILE A 171 9.26 16.13 -7.00
C ILE A 171 10.13 16.75 -8.09
N THR A 172 10.04 16.24 -9.33
CA THR A 172 10.86 16.72 -10.44
C THR A 172 10.60 18.19 -10.75
N LYS A 173 9.34 18.63 -10.73
CA LYS A 173 8.99 20.05 -10.92
C LYS A 173 9.59 20.93 -9.82
N ALA A 174 9.56 20.50 -8.56
CA ALA A 174 10.18 21.23 -7.47
C ALA A 174 11.69 21.38 -7.70
N PHE A 175 12.40 20.31 -8.10
CA PHE A 175 13.84 20.35 -8.36
C PHE A 175 14.23 21.22 -9.57
N ILE A 176 13.44 21.23 -10.65
CA ILE A 176 13.74 22.03 -11.86
C ILE A 176 13.47 23.54 -11.64
N THR A 177 12.62 23.89 -10.67
CA THR A 177 12.26 25.29 -10.39
C THR A 177 13.30 26.04 -9.53
N PHE A 178 14.26 25.31 -8.93
CA PHE A 178 15.41 25.87 -8.22
C PHE A 178 16.64 25.98 -9.13
#